data_AF-A0A938M402-F1
#
_entry.id   AF-A0A938M402-F1
#
_cell.length_a   1.000
_cell.length_b   1.000
_cell.length_c   1.000
_cell.angle_alpha   90.00
_cell.angle_beta   90.00
_cell.angle_gamma   90.00
#
_symmetry.space_group_name_H-M   'P 1'
#
loop_
_entity.id
_entity.type
_entity.pdbx_description
1 polymer ?
#
loop_
_entity_poly.entity_id
_entity_poly.type
_entity_poly.pdbx_seq_one_letter_code
_entity_poly.pdbx_strand_id
1 'polypeptide(L)'
;MVGGKTYAVRLVQFVESAMKIIGIIEAKSQLAKICEQVAKRHQPVTITKRGKPLVRIEPVGNGKQAVWKARAKFLARGGTLPNDLELPKRAVQPVRPVLDT
;
A
#
# COMPACT_ATOMS: atom_id res chain seq x y z
N MET A 1 39.12 5.58 -16.72
CA MET A 1 37.97 6.47 -17.01
C MET A 1 36.68 5.71 -16.77
N VAL A 2 35.92 6.21 -15.78
CA VAL A 2 34.46 6.19 -15.59
C VAL A 2 33.71 4.91 -16.08
N GLY A 3 33.25 4.02 -15.21
CA GLY A 3 32.40 4.31 -14.05
C GLY A 3 30.96 3.92 -14.38
N GLY A 4 30.71 2.61 -14.51
CA GLY A 4 29.39 2.02 -14.73
C GLY A 4 28.54 2.18 -13.48
N LYS A 5 27.73 3.24 -13.46
CA LYS A 5 26.92 3.65 -12.33
C LYS A 5 25.92 2.55 -11.94
N THR A 6 26.13 2.05 -10.74
CA THR A 6 25.18 1.34 -9.88
C THR A 6 23.94 2.21 -9.67
N TYR A 7 22.85 1.94 -10.39
CA TYR A 7 21.57 2.62 -10.12
C TYR A 7 20.79 1.84 -9.06
N ALA A 8 21.20 2.08 -7.82
CA ALA A 8 20.30 2.29 -6.68
C ALA A 8 19.05 1.39 -6.60
N VAL A 9 19.23 0.12 -6.25
CA VAL A 9 18.31 -0.58 -5.34
C VAL A 9 18.47 0.05 -3.95
N ARG A 10 18.11 1.33 -3.83
CA ARG A 10 18.36 2.13 -2.63
C ARG A 10 17.22 3.13 -2.46
N LEU A 11 16.02 2.60 -2.20
CA LEU A 11 14.88 3.35 -1.67
C LEU A 11 13.76 2.46 -1.09
N VAL A 12 14.09 1.23 -0.67
CA VAL A 12 13.24 0.41 0.24
C VAL A 12 13.93 0.31 1.60
N GLN A 13 14.42 1.43 2.09
CA GLN A 13 14.90 1.56 3.46
C GLN A 13 14.47 2.93 3.94
N PHE A 14 13.32 3.00 4.60
CA PHE A 14 13.04 3.89 5.73
C PHE A 14 11.57 3.73 6.18
N VAL A 15 11.26 2.61 6.82
CA VAL A 15 10.54 2.61 8.11
C VAL A 15 11.10 1.43 8.91
N GLU A 16 12.36 1.57 9.31
CA GLU A 16 13.04 0.73 10.30
C GLU A 16 12.52 1.09 11.71
N SER A 17 11.20 1.00 11.90
CA SER A 17 10.65 0.81 13.23
C SER A 17 10.44 -0.68 13.35
N ALA A 18 11.26 -1.37 14.15
CA ALA A 18 11.24 -2.82 14.32
C ALA A 18 9.79 -3.33 14.37
N MET A 19 9.29 -3.83 13.24
CA MET A 19 7.91 -4.29 13.14
C MET A 19 7.79 -5.49 14.07
N LYS A 20 7.05 -5.31 15.16
CA LYS A 20 6.91 -6.36 16.15
C LYS A 20 6.10 -7.49 15.53
N ILE A 21 6.71 -8.68 15.46
CA ILE A 21 6.09 -9.89 14.93
C ILE A 21 5.60 -10.72 16.12
N ILE A 22 4.32 -11.07 16.12
CA ILE A 22 3.68 -11.80 17.21
C ILE A 22 2.98 -13.04 16.65
N GLY A 23 3.00 -14.15 17.38
CA GLY A 23 2.25 -15.35 17.01
C GLY A 23 0.75 -15.19 17.27
N ILE A 24 -0.10 -15.82 16.47
CA ILE A 24 -1.58 -15.72 16.59
C ILE A 24 -2.10 -16.13 17.98
N ILE A 25 -1.43 -17.05 18.65
CA ILE A 25 -1.81 -17.52 19.99
C ILE A 25 -1.55 -16.41 21.03
N GLU A 26 -0.36 -15.81 21.00
CA GLU A 26 -0.01 -14.69 21.87
C GLU A 26 -0.89 -13.45 21.58
N ALA A 27 -1.15 -13.18 20.29
CA ALA A 27 -2.02 -12.10 19.87
C ALA A 27 -3.45 -12.26 20.40
N LYS A 28 -3.99 -13.48 20.42
CA LYS A 28 -5.32 -13.75 21.00
C LYS A 28 -5.37 -13.46 22.51
N SER A 29 -4.33 -13.85 23.23
CA SER A 29 -4.27 -13.67 24.70
C SER A 29 -4.07 -12.23 25.13
N GLN A 30 -3.43 -11.39 24.30
CA GLN A 30 -3.05 -10.02 24.66
C GLN A 30 -3.61 -8.96 23.70
N LEU A 31 -4.70 -9.27 22.98
CA LEU A 31 -5.19 -8.43 21.89
C LEU A 31 -5.45 -6.98 22.33
N ALA A 32 -6.14 -6.79 23.46
CA ALA A 32 -6.44 -5.45 23.98
C ALA A 32 -5.18 -4.63 24.24
N LYS A 33 -4.18 -5.22 24.91
CA LYS A 33 -2.89 -4.58 25.19
C LYS A 33 -2.11 -4.24 23.91
N ILE A 34 -2.15 -5.12 22.91
CA ILE A 34 -1.53 -4.88 21.61
C ILE A 34 -2.22 -3.69 20.93
N CYS A 35 -3.55 -3.65 20.89
CA CYS A 35 -4.30 -2.53 20.31
C CYS A 35 -4.00 -1.20 21.02
N GLU A 36 -3.95 -1.18 22.35
CA GLU A 36 -3.56 0.03 23.10
C GLU A 36 -2.14 0.49 22.78
N GLN A 37 -1.19 -0.44 22.67
CA GLN A 37 0.19 -0.13 22.30
C GLN A 37 0.27 0.45 20.89
N VAL A 38 -0.43 -0.16 19.93
CA VAL A 38 -0.50 0.29 18.55
C VAL A 38 -1.14 1.69 18.48
N ALA A 39 -2.21 1.94 19.23
CA ALA A 39 -2.86 3.24 19.29
C ALA A 39 -1.96 4.32 19.93
N LYS A 40 -1.30 4.02 21.05
CA LYS A 40 -0.44 4.97 21.78
C LYS A 40 0.87 5.27 21.06
N ARG A 41 1.50 4.26 20.45
CA ARG A 41 2.85 4.39 19.85
C ARG A 41 2.81 4.63 18.34
N HIS A 42 1.64 4.47 17.72
CA HIS A 42 1.47 4.47 16.27
C HIS A 42 2.41 3.52 15.52
N GLN A 43 2.83 2.44 16.17
CA GLN A 43 3.70 1.42 15.58
C GLN A 43 2.86 0.20 15.19
N PRO A 44 2.88 -0.21 13.91
CA PRO A 44 2.13 -1.37 13.45
C PRO A 44 2.74 -2.69 13.95
N VAL A 45 1.89 -3.70 14.13
CA VAL A 45 2.27 -5.04 14.62
C VAL A 45 1.78 -6.10 13.64
N THR A 46 2.65 -7.04 13.28
CA THR A 46 2.29 -8.15 12.38
C THR A 46 1.98 -9.41 13.19
N ILE A 47 0.83 -10.02 12.93
CA ILE A 47 0.43 -11.31 13.49
C ILE A 47 0.79 -12.41 12.49
N THR A 48 1.40 -13.48 12.99
CA THR A 48 1.80 -14.66 12.22
C THR A 48 1.04 -15.91 12.66
N LYS A 49 0.86 -16.86 11.74
CA LYS A 49 0.38 -18.21 12.04
C LYS A 49 1.40 -19.19 11.48
N ARG A 50 2.02 -20.00 12.36
CA ARG A 50 3.09 -20.95 11.99
C ARG A 50 4.26 -20.25 11.27
N GLY A 51 4.70 -19.10 11.79
CA GLY A 51 5.80 -18.31 11.23
C GLY A 51 5.45 -17.52 9.95
N LYS A 52 4.27 -17.73 9.36
CA LYS A 52 3.83 -16.99 8.17
C LYS A 52 3.02 -15.76 8.57
N PRO A 53 3.33 -14.56 8.04
CA PRO A 53 2.50 -13.37 8.22
C PRO A 53 1.06 -13.64 7.82
N LEU A 54 0.10 -13.21 8.66
CA LEU A 54 -1.33 -13.42 8.45
C LEU A 54 -2.08 -12.09 8.35
N VAL A 55 -1.92 -11.21 9.34
CA VAL A 55 -2.57 -9.89 9.38
C VAL A 55 -1.66 -8.86 10.03
N ARG A 56 -1.95 -7.57 9.79
CA ARG A 56 -1.26 -6.44 10.42
C ARG A 56 -2.27 -5.58 11.16
N ILE A 57 -1.97 -5.23 12.42
CA ILE A 57 -2.75 -4.27 13.21
C ILE A 57 -2.08 -2.91 13.06
N GLU A 58 -2.84 -1.91 12.64
CA GLU A 58 -2.39 -0.54 12.45
C GLU A 58 -3.24 0.41 13.31
N PRO A 59 -2.68 1.53 13.78
CA PRO A 59 -3.47 2.54 14.47
C PRO A 59 -4.54 3.10 13.53
N VAL A 60 -5.72 3.33 14.06
CA VAL A 60 -6.77 4.03 13.32
C VAL A 60 -6.40 5.52 13.29
N GLY A 61 -5.91 6.00 12.15
CA GLY A 61 -5.44 7.37 11.91
C GLY A 61 -5.28 7.64 10.42
N ASN A 62 -5.32 8.91 10.00
CA ASN A 62 -5.66 9.41 8.65
C ASN A 62 -5.02 8.71 7.42
N GLY A 63 -5.46 7.49 7.10
CA GLY A 63 -5.26 6.85 5.79
C GLY A 63 -5.86 7.68 4.63
N LYS A 64 -6.77 8.61 4.95
CA LYS A 64 -7.22 9.66 4.03
C LYS A 64 -6.03 10.50 3.51
N GLN A 65 -5.05 10.83 4.35
CA GLN A 65 -3.89 11.60 3.90
C GLN A 65 -3.02 10.84 2.91
N ALA A 66 -2.96 9.51 2.91
CA ALA A 66 -2.07 8.78 2.01
C ALA A 66 -2.49 8.95 0.54
N VAL A 67 -3.78 8.78 0.24
CA VAL A 67 -4.33 8.97 -1.12
C VAL A 67 -4.30 10.45 -1.51
N TRP A 68 -4.69 11.35 -0.60
CA TRP A 68 -4.70 12.79 -0.90
C TRP A 68 -3.28 13.39 -1.01
N LYS A 69 -2.29 12.90 -0.26
CA LYS A 69 -0.86 13.26 -0.42
C LYS A 69 -0.28 12.68 -1.71
N ALA A 70 -0.64 11.45 -2.07
CA ALA A 70 -0.24 10.87 -3.34
C ALA A 70 -0.81 11.69 -4.52
N ARG A 71 -2.08 12.10 -4.43
CA ARG A 71 -2.72 13.02 -5.38
C ARG A 71 -2.04 14.39 -5.43
N ALA A 72 -1.75 14.99 -4.27
CA ALA A 72 -1.05 16.27 -4.20
C ALA A 72 0.35 16.19 -4.84
N LYS A 73 1.10 15.11 -4.59
CA LYS A 73 2.41 14.86 -5.20
C LYS A 73 2.32 14.63 -6.72
N PHE A 74 1.25 13.96 -7.17
CA PHE A 74 0.97 13.77 -8.60
C PHE A 74 0.67 15.11 -9.28
N LEU A 75 -0.23 15.94 -8.72
CA LEU A 75 -0.55 17.27 -9.25
C LEU A 75 0.67 18.21 -9.25
N ALA A 76 1.51 18.16 -8.20
CA ALA A 76 2.73 18.96 -8.13
C ALA A 76 3.78 18.57 -9.19
N ARG A 77 3.77 17.31 -9.66
CA ARG A 77 4.70 16.82 -10.69
C ARG A 77 4.14 16.88 -12.12
N GLY A 78 2.84 16.63 -12.27
CA GLY A 78 2.17 16.43 -13.56
C GLY A 78 1.24 17.56 -13.99
N GLY A 79 1.11 18.61 -13.18
CA GLY A 79 0.19 19.72 -13.45
C GLY A 79 -1.28 19.35 -13.21
N THR A 80 -2.17 20.28 -13.56
CA THR A 80 -3.61 20.11 -13.45
C THR A 80 -4.09 19.06 -14.45
N LEU A 81 -4.85 18.06 -13.98
CA LEU A 81 -5.54 17.15 -14.88
C LEU A 81 -6.51 17.96 -15.76
N PRO A 82 -6.43 17.87 -17.10
CA PRO A 82 -7.42 18.51 -17.95
C PRO A 82 -8.79 17.92 -17.60
N ASN A 83 -9.75 18.80 -17.27
CA ASN A 83 -11.14 18.40 -17.03
C ASN A 83 -11.82 17.87 -18.31
N ASP A 84 -11.24 18.20 -19.46
CA ASP A 84 -11.76 17.86 -20.77
C ASP A 84 -11.10 16.56 -21.26
N LEU A 85 -11.43 15.46 -20.58
CA LEU A 85 -11.19 14.13 -21.14
C LEU A 85 -12.18 13.95 -22.29
N GLU A 86 -11.72 14.17 -23.52
CA GLU A 86 -12.49 13.83 -24.71
C GLU A 86 -12.73 12.32 -24.72
N LEU A 87 -13.93 11.92 -24.29
CA LEU A 87 -14.32 10.53 -24.32
C LEU A 87 -14.44 10.09 -25.77
N PRO A 88 -13.83 8.96 -26.15
CA PRO A 88 -14.04 8.43 -27.49
C PRO A 88 -15.52 8.15 -27.68
N LYS A 89 -16.04 8.47 -28.88
CA LYS A 89 -17.41 8.14 -29.25
C LYS A 89 -17.60 6.63 -29.07
N ARG A 90 -18.68 6.24 -28.39
CA ARG A 90 -19.03 4.84 -28.15
C ARG A 90 -19.06 4.10 -29.49
N ALA A 91 -18.10 3.21 -29.72
CA ALA A 91 -18.11 2.33 -30.87
C ALA A 91 -18.96 1.11 -30.56
N VAL A 92 -19.87 0.75 -31.47
CA VAL A 92 -20.54 -0.55 -31.43
C VAL A 92 -19.48 -1.59 -31.78
N GLN A 93 -19.11 -2.43 -30.80
CA GLN A 93 -18.25 -3.55 -31.11
C GLN A 93 -19.06 -4.58 -31.91
N PRO A 94 -18.54 -5.08 -33.04
CA PRO A 94 -19.21 -6.15 -33.76
C PRO A 94 -19.25 -7.38 -32.84
N VAL A 95 -20.41 -8.03 -32.78
CA VAL A 95 -20.56 -9.32 -32.10
C VAL A 95 -19.63 -10.29 -32.82
N ARG A 96 -18.57 -10.74 -32.13
CA ARG A 96 -17.75 -11.82 -32.67
C ARG A 96 -18.58 -13.10 -32.63
N PRO A 97 -18.67 -13.87 -33.72
CA PRO A 97 -19.23 -15.20 -33.63
C PRO A 97 -18.42 -15.99 -32.60
N VAL A 98 -19.12 -16.67 -31.69
CA VAL A 98 -18.49 -17.66 -30.82
C VAL A 98 -17.85 -18.70 -31.75
N LEU A 99 -16.58 -19.01 -31.53
CA LEU A 99 -15.89 -20.01 -32.33
C LEU A 99 -16.56 -21.36 -32.08
N ASP A 100 -17.36 -21.83 -33.04
CA ASP A 100 -17.86 -23.20 -33.06
C ASP A 100 -16.73 -24.11 -33.56
N THR A 101 -15.91 -24.59 -32.64
CA THR A 101 -15.01 -25.75 -32.84
C THR A 101 -14.91 -26.54 -31.55
#